data_AF-A0A2S9X3X8-F1
#
_entry.id   AF-A0A2S9X3X8-F1
#
_cell.length_a   1.000
_cell.length_b   1.000
_cell.length_c   1.000
_cell.angle_alpha   90.00
_cell.angle_beta   90.00
_cell.angle_gamma   90.00
#
_symmetry.space_group_name_H-M   'P 1'
#
loop_
_entity.id
_entity.type
_entity.pdbx_description
1 polymer ?
#
loop_
_entity_poly.entity_id
_entity_poly.type
_entity_poly.pdbx_seq_one_letter_code
_entity_poly.pdbx_strand_id
1 'polypeptide(L)'
;MALRFLFNHLGFETVADKKVLLQGEAQARVDGVAVLDEAGLVVLRCPLHALGPAEGWPGWHYWQADIGALSRPGVYQLWLEGVTPPVVSAPFAVADGLYGPALLSDLLFYFKSQRCSGLYDAADRAAPEEGGGERRDVRGGWYDASGDCSKYLSHLSYANHLNPQQTPLLVWNLIRARQAQPGHGKWFDERLADEALHGADFLLRMQHPDGYFYQTLFDGWSKDERKRSLCAYATQQGLRSAAFQAGWRQGGGMAIAALAAASRLPRDGEFAREAYLEAARSGFAHLQEYGQTYLPDGNENLIDDYCGLLAACELYAACGEAEYADAAAERAACMLDRQHDAGWFWLDNERRYSYCHASDAGLAYLALARYREVLPEGPYAAAVEQGWLYGLLGELERTAQAGNPFGYPRQWAQRPGEEASSRFSMAQRNASGYWWQGENARLASLAAAAWQAARHWPEHAAALGGYAQAAVDWILGRNPFDMCMWQGHGRRNPQYEPGYFNAPGGVCNGITAEPGRDDGVAFFLPEQTDISQSWRWSEQWLPHGAWLFLALALRQS
;
A
#
# COMPACT_ATOMS: atom_id res chain seq x y z
N MET A 1 1.60 9.34 -32.17
CA MET A 1 0.92 9.32 -30.86
C MET A 1 0.13 10.60 -30.69
N ALA A 2 -1.10 10.53 -30.20
CA ALA A 2 -1.91 11.73 -29.93
C ALA A 2 -1.45 12.42 -28.64
N LEU A 3 -1.46 13.75 -28.64
CA LEU A 3 -1.23 14.57 -27.45
C LEU A 3 -2.33 14.32 -26.41
N ARG A 4 -1.96 14.22 -25.12
CA ARG A 4 -2.90 13.93 -24.03
C ARG A 4 -2.53 14.66 -22.75
N PHE A 5 -3.51 15.31 -22.12
CA PHE A 5 -3.36 15.84 -20.76
C PHE A 5 -3.48 14.72 -19.73
N LEU A 6 -2.57 14.67 -18.77
CA LEU A 6 -2.53 13.74 -17.66
C LEU A 6 -2.54 14.53 -16.34
N PHE A 7 -3.51 14.21 -15.48
CA PHE A 7 -3.71 14.87 -14.19
C PHE A 7 -4.49 13.94 -13.26
N ASN A 8 -4.63 14.31 -11.98
CA ASN A 8 -5.47 13.59 -11.05
C ASN A 8 -6.93 13.64 -11.51
N HIS A 9 -7.53 12.49 -11.84
CA HIS A 9 -8.89 12.44 -12.39
C HIS A 9 -9.98 12.93 -11.43
N LEU A 10 -9.70 13.02 -10.13
CA LEU A 10 -10.62 13.61 -9.16
C LEU A 10 -10.59 15.14 -9.21
N GLY A 11 -9.45 15.72 -9.57
CA GLY A 11 -9.22 17.16 -9.60
C GLY A 11 -8.12 17.59 -8.63
N PHE A 12 -8.24 18.82 -8.13
CA PHE A 12 -7.24 19.45 -7.28
C PHE A 12 -7.87 20.14 -6.08
N GLU A 13 -7.10 20.24 -5.00
CA GLU A 13 -7.46 21.01 -3.82
C GLU A 13 -7.15 22.50 -4.05
N THR A 14 -7.99 23.41 -3.56
CA THR A 14 -7.87 24.87 -3.78
C THR A 14 -6.48 25.43 -3.46
N VAL A 15 -5.87 24.96 -2.37
CA VAL A 15 -4.55 25.41 -1.88
C VAL A 15 -3.37 24.52 -2.29
N ALA A 16 -3.62 23.44 -3.03
CA ALA A 16 -2.56 22.54 -3.46
C ALA A 16 -1.74 23.12 -4.62
N ASP A 17 -0.49 22.65 -4.74
CA ASP A 17 0.30 22.74 -5.96
C ASP A 17 -0.37 21.92 -7.06
N LYS A 18 -0.80 22.58 -8.14
CA LYS A 18 -1.58 21.95 -9.22
C LYS A 18 -0.72 21.80 -10.45
N LYS A 19 -0.14 20.61 -10.62
CA LYS A 19 0.72 20.29 -11.76
C LYS A 19 0.01 19.34 -12.71
N VAL A 20 -0.11 19.74 -13.97
CA VAL A 20 -0.67 18.91 -15.04
C VAL A 20 0.41 18.58 -16.05
N LEU A 21 0.35 17.38 -16.59
CA LEU A 21 1.28 16.93 -17.62
C LEU A 21 0.59 16.90 -18.97
N LEU A 22 1.37 17.17 -20.01
CA LEU A 22 1.02 16.88 -21.39
C LEU A 22 1.97 15.79 -21.88
N GLN A 23 1.43 14.69 -22.39
CA GLN A 23 2.18 13.61 -23.01
C GLN A 23 2.09 13.72 -24.53
N GLY A 24 3.20 13.52 -25.24
CA GLY A 24 3.29 13.58 -26.69
C GLY A 24 4.56 12.95 -27.26
N GLU A 25 4.83 13.20 -28.54
CA GLU A 25 6.07 12.80 -29.20
C GLU A 25 7.15 13.89 -29.04
N ALA A 26 8.43 13.51 -29.08
CA ALA A 26 9.56 14.43 -28.88
C ALA A 26 9.52 15.71 -29.75
N GLN A 27 8.96 15.61 -30.95
CA GLN A 27 8.90 16.69 -31.93
C GLN A 27 7.67 17.60 -31.77
N ALA A 28 6.78 17.32 -30.80
CA ALA A 28 5.60 18.14 -30.57
C ALA A 28 6.00 19.59 -30.23
N ARG A 29 5.42 20.54 -30.96
CA ARG A 29 5.61 21.97 -30.73
C ARG A 29 4.43 22.49 -29.92
N VAL A 30 4.66 22.72 -28.64
CA VAL A 30 3.64 23.10 -27.66
C VAL A 30 4.20 24.21 -26.77
N ASP A 31 3.46 25.30 -26.62
CA ASP A 31 3.95 26.52 -25.95
C ASP A 31 3.25 26.76 -24.60
N GLY A 32 1.94 26.51 -24.54
CA GLY A 32 1.15 26.79 -23.33
C GLY A 32 -0.21 26.11 -23.33
N VAL A 33 -0.84 26.13 -22.16
CA VAL A 33 -2.18 25.60 -21.91
C VAL A 33 -3.07 26.70 -21.36
N ALA A 34 -4.31 26.75 -21.84
CA ALA A 34 -5.37 27.56 -21.28
C ALA A 34 -6.25 26.70 -20.35
N VAL A 35 -6.68 27.27 -19.23
CA VAL A 35 -7.72 26.68 -18.37
C VAL A 35 -9.05 27.33 -18.72
N LEU A 36 -10.03 26.50 -19.06
CA LEU A 36 -11.41 26.88 -19.34
C LEU A 36 -12.27 26.63 -18.10
N ASP A 37 -13.16 27.56 -17.78
CA ASP A 37 -14.25 27.31 -16.82
C ASP A 37 -15.41 26.52 -17.46
N GLU A 38 -16.46 26.25 -16.67
CA GLU A 38 -17.65 25.52 -17.12
C GLU A 38 -18.41 26.20 -18.28
N ALA A 39 -18.28 27.53 -18.43
CA ALA A 39 -18.86 28.28 -19.55
C ALA A 39 -17.96 28.28 -20.81
N GLY A 40 -16.79 27.63 -20.75
CA GLY A 40 -15.81 27.59 -21.83
C GLY A 40 -14.97 28.87 -21.93
N LEU A 41 -14.97 29.73 -20.91
CA LEU A 41 -14.17 30.95 -20.88
C LEU A 41 -12.77 30.66 -20.35
N VAL A 42 -11.76 31.27 -20.98
CA VAL A 42 -10.38 31.16 -20.51
C VAL A 42 -10.21 31.95 -19.21
N VAL A 43 -9.89 31.27 -18.12
CA VAL A 43 -9.67 31.88 -16.80
C VAL A 43 -8.20 31.95 -16.40
N LEU A 44 -7.34 31.14 -17.03
CA LEU A 44 -5.90 31.11 -16.78
C LEU A 44 -5.15 30.67 -18.04
N ARG A 45 -3.94 31.15 -18.23
CA ARG A 45 -2.98 30.64 -19.23
C ARG A 45 -1.65 30.36 -18.56
N CYS A 46 -1.08 29.19 -18.83
CA CYS A 46 0.18 28.74 -18.23
C CYS A 46 1.14 28.28 -19.33
N PRO A 47 2.45 28.58 -19.22
CA PRO A 47 3.45 28.01 -20.11
C PRO A 47 3.59 26.50 -19.91
N LEU A 48 4.00 25.80 -20.97
CA LEU A 48 4.41 24.40 -20.90
C LEU A 48 5.93 24.31 -20.82
N HIS A 49 6.42 23.68 -19.77
CA HIS A 49 7.85 23.42 -19.57
C HIS A 49 8.19 21.99 -19.94
N ALA A 50 9.13 21.79 -20.85
CA ALA A 50 9.58 20.46 -21.24
C ALA A 50 10.27 19.75 -20.06
N LEU A 51 9.78 18.57 -19.71
CA LEU A 51 10.43 17.65 -18.77
C LEU A 51 11.26 16.57 -19.49
N GLY A 52 10.98 16.35 -20.79
CA GLY A 52 11.66 15.33 -21.59
C GLY A 52 11.02 13.94 -21.42
N PRO A 53 11.75 12.86 -21.74
CA PRO A 53 11.26 11.50 -21.58
C PRO A 53 11.29 11.06 -20.11
N ALA A 54 10.51 10.03 -19.81
CA ALA A 54 10.75 9.21 -18.62
C ALA A 54 11.85 8.19 -18.93
N GLU A 55 12.77 7.97 -17.99
CA GLU A 55 13.91 7.05 -18.18
C GLU A 55 13.43 5.63 -18.53
N GLY A 56 13.98 5.03 -19.60
CA GLY A 56 13.70 3.66 -20.05
C GLY A 56 12.36 3.42 -20.74
N TRP A 57 11.43 4.38 -20.67
CA TRP A 57 10.09 4.28 -21.23
C TRP A 57 10.09 4.48 -22.76
N PRO A 58 8.98 4.16 -23.46
CA PRO A 58 8.85 4.41 -24.90
C PRO A 58 9.09 5.88 -25.26
N GLY A 59 9.13 6.21 -26.56
CA GLY A 59 9.45 7.55 -27.11
C GLY A 59 8.52 8.71 -26.74
N TRP A 60 7.75 8.59 -25.65
CA TRP A 60 6.92 9.61 -25.03
C TRP A 60 7.77 10.72 -24.41
N HIS A 61 7.32 11.94 -24.62
CA HIS A 61 7.87 13.13 -23.99
C HIS A 61 6.79 13.83 -23.19
N TYR A 62 7.21 14.51 -22.14
CA TYR A 62 6.34 15.16 -21.19
C TYR A 62 6.66 16.65 -21.09
N TRP A 63 5.59 17.43 -20.97
CA TRP A 63 5.64 18.84 -20.59
C TRP A 63 4.77 19.04 -19.35
N GLN A 64 5.12 20.00 -18.50
CA GLN A 64 4.36 20.35 -17.32
C GLN A 64 3.85 21.77 -17.43
N ALA A 65 2.60 21.97 -17.02
CA ALA A 65 2.07 23.28 -16.70
C ALA A 65 1.72 23.33 -15.20
N ASP A 66 2.07 24.43 -14.56
CA ASP A 66 1.65 24.76 -13.20
C ASP A 66 0.40 25.63 -13.26
N ILE A 67 -0.74 25.08 -12.81
CA ILE A 67 -2.02 25.78 -12.72
C ILE A 67 -2.34 26.17 -11.26
N GLY A 68 -1.35 26.24 -10.37
CA GLY A 68 -1.51 26.51 -8.95
C GLY A 68 -2.22 27.84 -8.64
N ALA A 69 -2.10 28.83 -9.54
CA ALA A 69 -2.83 30.10 -9.46
C ALA A 69 -4.36 29.94 -9.53
N LEU A 70 -4.86 28.80 -10.02
CA LEU A 70 -6.27 28.44 -10.01
C LEU A 70 -6.69 28.02 -8.60
N SER A 71 -7.32 28.95 -7.86
CA SER A 71 -7.74 28.74 -6.47
C SER A 71 -9.25 28.77 -6.28
N ARG A 72 -10.02 29.25 -7.27
CA ARG A 72 -11.47 29.33 -7.18
C ARG A 72 -12.10 27.93 -7.31
N PRO A 73 -12.95 27.50 -6.37
CA PRO A 73 -13.69 26.26 -6.53
C PRO A 73 -14.56 26.27 -7.79
N GLY A 74 -14.60 25.14 -8.50
CA GLY A 74 -15.35 25.01 -9.75
C GLY A 74 -14.95 23.79 -10.57
N VAL A 75 -15.55 23.66 -11.75
CA VAL A 75 -15.21 22.63 -12.75
C VAL A 75 -14.48 23.30 -13.90
N TYR A 76 -13.37 22.70 -14.32
CA TYR A 76 -12.47 23.26 -15.32
C TYR A 76 -12.03 22.23 -16.36
N GLN A 77 -11.53 22.71 -17.49
CA GLN A 77 -10.87 21.91 -18.53
C GLN A 77 -9.55 22.57 -18.97
N LEU A 78 -8.60 21.76 -19.42
CA LEU A 78 -7.38 22.24 -20.07
C LEU A 78 -7.59 22.27 -21.59
N TRP A 79 -7.11 23.31 -22.24
CA TRP A 79 -7.10 23.44 -23.69
C TRP A 79 -5.69 23.75 -24.17
N LEU A 80 -5.17 22.91 -25.08
CA LEU A 80 -3.91 23.15 -25.75
C LEU A 80 -4.13 24.10 -26.93
N GLU A 81 -3.72 25.35 -26.77
CA GLU A 81 -3.85 26.38 -27.80
C GLU A 81 -2.90 26.08 -28.99
N GLY A 82 -3.30 26.48 -30.20
CA GLY A 82 -2.44 26.41 -31.39
C GLY A 82 -2.30 25.05 -32.08
N VAL A 83 -3.06 24.04 -31.64
CA VAL A 83 -3.01 22.68 -32.21
C VAL A 83 -4.32 22.32 -32.93
N THR A 84 -4.21 21.66 -34.09
CA THR A 84 -5.35 21.21 -34.90
C THR A 84 -5.23 19.69 -35.14
N PRO A 85 -6.23 18.87 -34.76
CA PRO A 85 -7.48 19.23 -34.08
C PRO A 85 -7.24 19.74 -32.64
N PRO A 86 -8.20 20.48 -32.05
CA PRO A 86 -8.05 21.00 -30.69
C PRO A 86 -7.93 19.85 -29.68
N VAL A 87 -6.94 19.97 -28.78
CA VAL A 87 -6.76 19.02 -27.67
C VAL A 87 -7.33 19.65 -26.41
N VAL A 88 -8.36 19.02 -25.86
CA VAL A 88 -9.04 19.47 -24.63
C VAL A 88 -9.06 18.31 -23.64
N SER A 89 -8.78 18.58 -22.36
CA SER A 89 -8.86 17.55 -21.33
C SER A 89 -10.30 17.19 -21.01
N ALA A 90 -10.49 16.05 -20.36
CA ALA A 90 -11.71 15.82 -19.62
C ALA A 90 -11.84 16.82 -18.44
N PRO A 91 -13.06 17.11 -17.95
CA PRO A 91 -13.27 18.05 -16.86
C PRO A 91 -12.69 17.54 -15.54
N PHE A 92 -12.29 18.48 -14.70
CA PHE A 92 -11.78 18.23 -13.35
C PHE A 92 -12.27 19.29 -12.37
N ALA A 93 -12.39 18.92 -11.09
CA ALA A 93 -12.79 19.83 -10.04
C ALA A 93 -11.57 20.58 -9.47
N VAL A 94 -11.79 21.83 -9.04
CA VAL A 94 -11.01 22.45 -7.96
C VAL A 94 -11.98 22.61 -6.80
N ALA A 95 -11.66 22.07 -5.63
CA ALA A 95 -12.54 22.07 -4.47
C ALA A 95 -11.74 22.13 -3.17
N ASP A 96 -12.40 22.52 -2.08
CA ASP A 96 -11.87 22.33 -0.73
C ASP A 96 -12.27 20.93 -0.24
N GLY A 97 -11.34 20.21 0.36
CA GLY A 97 -11.59 18.87 0.90
C GLY A 97 -11.94 17.83 -0.17
N LEU A 98 -11.28 17.89 -1.34
CA LEU A 98 -11.44 16.93 -2.44
C LEU A 98 -11.38 15.47 -1.95
N TYR A 99 -10.50 15.19 -0.99
CA TYR A 99 -10.32 13.86 -0.40
C TYR A 99 -11.14 13.60 0.87
N GLY A 100 -12.31 14.22 0.97
CA GLY A 100 -13.17 14.18 2.16
C GLY A 100 -13.78 12.81 2.49
N PRO A 101 -14.60 12.74 3.55
CA PRO A 101 -15.14 11.49 4.11
C PRO A 101 -15.95 10.63 3.13
N ALA A 102 -16.52 11.22 2.08
CA ALA A 102 -17.26 10.49 1.05
C ALA A 102 -16.36 9.49 0.31
N LEU A 103 -15.12 9.88 -0.01
CA LEU A 103 -14.16 9.02 -0.69
C LEU A 103 -13.65 7.89 0.22
N LEU A 104 -13.39 8.20 1.49
CA LEU A 104 -13.06 7.16 2.48
C LEU A 104 -14.23 6.18 2.69
N SER A 105 -15.47 6.65 2.59
CA SER A 105 -16.67 5.82 2.68
C SER A 105 -16.73 4.77 1.57
N ASP A 106 -16.29 5.08 0.35
CA ASP A 106 -16.32 4.14 -0.78
C ASP A 106 -15.30 3.01 -0.61
N LEU A 107 -14.09 3.31 -0.11
CA LEU A 107 -13.12 2.29 0.30
C LEU A 107 -13.66 1.40 1.42
N LEU A 108 -14.37 1.99 2.40
CA LEU A 108 -14.98 1.23 3.48
C LEU A 108 -16.12 0.32 2.99
N PHE A 109 -16.90 0.78 2.00
CA PHE A 109 -17.88 -0.07 1.32
C PHE A 109 -17.23 -1.20 0.55
N TYR A 110 -16.09 -0.94 -0.11
CA TYR A 110 -15.31 -1.97 -0.77
C TYR A 110 -14.93 -3.07 0.22
N PHE A 111 -14.30 -2.77 1.35
CA PHE A 111 -13.94 -3.80 2.34
C PHE A 111 -15.17 -4.58 2.80
N LYS A 112 -16.27 -3.90 3.11
CA LYS A 112 -17.50 -4.57 3.53
C LYS A 112 -18.06 -5.50 2.46
N SER A 113 -17.93 -5.15 1.18
CA SER A 113 -18.35 -5.98 0.05
C SER A 113 -17.46 -7.21 -0.15
N GLN A 114 -16.20 -7.17 0.30
CA GLN A 114 -15.23 -8.25 0.17
C GLN A 114 -15.20 -9.18 1.39
N ARG A 115 -16.05 -8.97 2.41
CA ARG A 115 -16.12 -9.88 3.56
C ARG A 115 -16.41 -11.32 3.09
N CYS A 116 -15.67 -12.28 3.64
CA CYS A 116 -15.94 -13.70 3.40
C CYS A 116 -17.39 -14.01 3.81
N SER A 117 -18.13 -14.69 2.94
CA SER A 117 -19.56 -14.90 3.12
C SER A 117 -20.07 -16.13 2.37
N GLY A 118 -21.33 -16.48 2.60
CA GLY A 118 -22.01 -17.57 1.89
C GLY A 118 -21.32 -18.93 2.10
N LEU A 119 -21.17 -19.68 1.00
CA LEU A 119 -20.61 -21.04 1.04
C LEU A 119 -19.15 -21.07 1.51
N TYR A 120 -18.36 -20.03 1.24
CA TYR A 120 -16.96 -19.97 1.66
C TYR A 120 -16.84 -19.77 3.16
N ASP A 121 -17.60 -18.83 3.74
CA ASP A 121 -17.64 -18.63 5.20
C ASP A 121 -18.19 -19.87 5.93
N ALA A 122 -19.13 -20.59 5.31
CA ALA A 122 -19.64 -21.85 5.85
C ALA A 122 -18.56 -22.95 5.86
N ALA A 123 -17.75 -23.07 4.80
CA ALA A 123 -16.63 -24.01 4.74
C ALA A 123 -15.52 -23.65 5.75
N ASP A 124 -15.28 -22.36 5.97
CA ASP A 124 -14.23 -21.85 6.85
C ASP A 124 -14.50 -22.14 8.34
N ARG A 125 -15.70 -22.56 8.71
CA ARG A 125 -16.03 -23.01 10.09
C ARG A 125 -15.37 -24.34 10.48
N ALA A 126 -14.87 -25.09 9.51
CA ALA A 126 -14.22 -26.37 9.72
C ALA A 126 -13.06 -26.58 8.73
N ALA A 127 -12.26 -25.54 8.51
CA ALA A 127 -11.14 -25.57 7.59
C ALA A 127 -10.07 -26.59 8.05
N PRO A 128 -9.62 -27.51 7.17
CA PRO A 128 -8.58 -28.47 7.51
C PRO A 128 -7.19 -27.83 7.51
N GLU A 129 -6.32 -28.30 8.39
CA GLU A 129 -4.88 -28.03 8.30
C GLU A 129 -4.22 -28.89 7.21
N GLU A 130 -3.28 -28.29 6.47
CA GLU A 130 -2.50 -28.99 5.47
C GLU A 130 -1.59 -30.04 6.10
N GLY A 131 -1.57 -31.24 5.53
CA GLY A 131 -0.78 -32.36 6.04
C GLY A 131 -1.32 -33.01 7.33
N GLY A 132 -2.45 -32.53 7.86
CA GLY A 132 -3.07 -33.03 9.09
C GLY A 132 -4.55 -33.38 8.94
N GLY A 133 -5.16 -33.84 10.04
CA GLY A 133 -6.60 -34.11 10.13
C GLY A 133 -7.37 -33.09 10.98
N GLU A 134 -6.66 -32.17 11.64
CA GLU A 134 -7.25 -31.17 12.50
C GLU A 134 -8.03 -30.13 11.68
N ARG A 135 -9.11 -29.62 12.27
CA ARG A 135 -9.97 -28.61 11.66
C ARG A 135 -10.15 -27.45 12.61
N ARG A 136 -10.16 -26.24 12.05
CA ARG A 136 -10.33 -24.98 12.78
C ARG A 136 -11.49 -24.19 12.23
N ASP A 137 -12.11 -23.43 13.12
CA ASP A 137 -13.12 -22.42 12.77
C ASP A 137 -12.41 -21.09 12.52
N VAL A 138 -12.19 -20.77 11.25
CA VAL A 138 -11.47 -19.60 10.77
C VAL A 138 -12.37 -18.70 9.91
N ARG A 139 -13.68 -18.70 10.20
CA ARG A 139 -14.68 -17.87 9.50
C ARG A 139 -14.42 -16.36 9.65
N GLY A 140 -15.03 -15.55 8.80
CA GLY A 140 -14.84 -14.10 8.74
C GLY A 140 -13.65 -13.68 7.88
N GLY A 141 -13.14 -12.46 8.10
CA GLY A 141 -12.11 -11.85 7.27
C GLY A 141 -12.64 -11.40 5.90
N TRP A 142 -11.73 -11.20 4.95
CA TRP A 142 -12.04 -10.74 3.60
C TRP A 142 -11.41 -11.67 2.56
N TYR A 143 -12.04 -11.75 1.39
CA TYR A 143 -11.37 -12.26 0.20
C TYR A 143 -10.20 -11.35 -0.15
N ASP A 144 -9.09 -11.95 -0.57
CA ASP A 144 -7.83 -11.23 -0.73
C ASP A 144 -7.78 -10.41 -2.02
N ALA A 145 -8.37 -10.94 -3.09
CA ALA A 145 -8.35 -10.31 -4.41
C ALA A 145 -9.68 -10.50 -5.15
N SER A 146 -9.91 -9.67 -6.18
CA SER A 146 -11.10 -9.82 -7.05
C SER A 146 -11.16 -11.20 -7.73
N GLY A 147 -10.02 -11.83 -7.95
CA GLY A 147 -9.90 -13.18 -8.47
C GLY A 147 -9.48 -14.23 -7.44
N ASP A 148 -9.51 -13.95 -6.13
CA ASP A 148 -9.11 -14.93 -5.11
C ASP A 148 -9.97 -14.84 -3.85
N CYS A 149 -10.73 -15.92 -3.58
CA CYS A 149 -11.53 -16.04 -2.36
C CYS A 149 -10.76 -16.67 -1.19
N SER A 150 -9.47 -16.93 -1.33
CA SER A 150 -8.56 -17.27 -0.22
C SER A 150 -8.35 -16.07 0.72
N LYS A 151 -7.81 -16.33 1.91
CA LYS A 151 -7.64 -15.32 2.97
C LYS A 151 -6.25 -15.42 3.58
N TYR A 152 -5.62 -14.27 3.82
CA TYR A 152 -4.18 -14.22 4.07
C TYR A 152 -3.81 -13.32 5.23
N LEU A 153 -2.86 -13.79 6.03
CA LEU A 153 -2.00 -12.93 6.84
C LEU A 153 -0.82 -12.42 6.00
N SER A 154 -0.19 -13.32 5.22
CA SER A 154 0.87 -13.06 4.24
C SER A 154 0.96 -14.25 3.27
N HIS A 155 1.68 -14.08 2.16
CA HIS A 155 2.22 -15.16 1.32
C HIS A 155 3.65 -14.83 0.83
N LEU A 156 4.17 -15.61 -0.14
CA LEU A 156 5.55 -15.52 -0.67
C LEU A 156 6.65 -15.81 0.36
N SER A 157 6.30 -16.45 1.47
CA SER A 157 7.22 -16.74 2.58
C SER A 157 8.48 -17.47 2.13
N TYR A 158 8.37 -18.40 1.17
CA TYR A 158 9.52 -19.14 0.62
C TYR A 158 10.56 -18.25 -0.08
N ALA A 159 10.19 -17.03 -0.47
CA ALA A 159 11.08 -16.07 -1.10
C ALA A 159 11.78 -15.15 -0.08
N ASN A 160 11.40 -15.23 1.21
CA ASN A 160 11.90 -14.51 2.40
C ASN A 160 11.79 -12.97 2.38
N HIS A 161 11.94 -12.36 1.22
CA HIS A 161 12.18 -10.93 1.02
C HIS A 161 10.95 -10.17 0.50
N LEU A 162 9.83 -10.86 0.30
CA LEU A 162 8.67 -10.36 -0.43
C LEU A 162 7.37 -10.42 0.36
N ASN A 163 7.40 -10.86 1.62
CA ASN A 163 6.20 -11.09 2.44
C ASN A 163 5.35 -9.82 2.63
N PRO A 164 4.20 -9.70 1.94
CA PRO A 164 3.31 -8.58 2.15
C PRO A 164 2.43 -8.80 3.38
N GLN A 165 2.13 -7.72 4.11
CA GLN A 165 1.17 -7.75 5.19
C GLN A 165 -0.24 -7.56 4.61
N GLN A 166 -1.16 -8.51 4.86
CA GLN A 166 -2.45 -8.57 4.17
C GLN A 166 -3.64 -8.26 5.10
N THR A 167 -4.39 -9.26 5.55
CA THR A 167 -5.56 -9.03 6.42
C THR A 167 -5.22 -8.24 7.70
N PRO A 168 -4.12 -8.54 8.42
CA PRO A 168 -3.74 -7.76 9.60
C PRO A 168 -3.47 -6.28 9.31
N LEU A 169 -2.90 -5.98 8.14
CA LEU A 169 -2.61 -4.61 7.71
C LEU A 169 -3.91 -3.81 7.60
N LEU A 170 -4.96 -4.38 7.01
CA LEU A 170 -6.25 -3.69 6.91
C LEU A 170 -6.81 -3.33 8.30
N VAL A 171 -6.77 -4.27 9.24
CA VAL A 171 -7.25 -4.03 10.61
C VAL A 171 -6.49 -2.89 11.26
N TRP A 172 -5.16 -2.93 11.22
CA TRP A 172 -4.34 -1.87 11.80
C TRP A 172 -4.55 -0.53 11.09
N ASN A 173 -4.61 -0.50 9.75
CA ASN A 173 -4.84 0.72 8.96
C ASN A 173 -6.19 1.39 9.32
N LEU A 174 -7.28 0.62 9.45
CA LEU A 174 -8.58 1.15 9.84
C LEU A 174 -8.53 1.80 11.23
N ILE A 175 -7.85 1.17 12.19
CA ILE A 175 -7.70 1.69 13.55
C ILE A 175 -6.84 2.96 13.57
N ARG A 176 -5.73 2.97 12.82
CA ARG A 176 -4.84 4.13 12.71
C ARG A 176 -5.52 5.31 12.02
N ALA A 177 -6.24 5.07 10.93
CA ALA A 177 -7.00 6.09 10.25
C ALA A 177 -8.10 6.69 11.16
N ARG A 178 -8.80 5.85 11.93
CA ARG A 178 -9.77 6.32 12.95
C ARG A 178 -9.10 7.23 13.99
N GLN A 179 -7.91 6.87 14.46
CA GLN A 179 -7.14 7.69 15.42
C GLN A 179 -6.65 9.01 14.80
N ALA A 180 -6.29 9.01 13.52
CA ALA A 180 -5.76 10.17 12.81
C ALA A 180 -6.83 11.22 12.43
N GLN A 181 -8.11 10.85 12.48
CA GLN A 181 -9.24 11.73 12.13
C GLN A 181 -10.30 11.81 13.24
N PRO A 182 -9.96 12.34 14.44
CA PRO A 182 -10.89 12.49 15.54
C PRO A 182 -11.85 13.66 15.25
N GLY A 183 -12.91 13.40 14.51
CA GLY A 183 -13.85 14.46 14.09
C GLY A 183 -14.94 14.01 13.12
N HIS A 184 -14.89 12.77 12.64
CA HIS A 184 -15.97 12.20 11.87
C HIS A 184 -17.25 12.07 12.69
N GLY A 185 -18.40 12.18 12.03
CA GLY A 185 -19.68 11.93 12.67
C GLY A 185 -19.77 10.49 13.20
N LYS A 186 -20.50 10.30 14.30
CA LYS A 186 -20.69 9.00 14.99
C LYS A 186 -20.93 7.82 14.03
N TRP A 187 -21.71 8.04 12.97
CA TRP A 187 -22.02 6.98 11.99
C TRP A 187 -20.82 6.49 11.20
N PHE A 188 -19.93 7.39 10.76
CA PHE A 188 -18.74 6.98 10.01
C PHE A 188 -17.72 6.32 10.93
N ASP A 189 -17.55 6.86 12.14
CA ASP A 189 -16.71 6.26 13.18
C ASP A 189 -17.13 4.81 13.51
N GLU A 190 -18.44 4.57 13.66
CA GLU A 190 -18.99 3.23 13.91
C GLU A 190 -18.71 2.28 12.76
N ARG A 191 -18.81 2.73 11.50
CA ARG A 191 -18.49 1.87 10.35
C ARG A 191 -17.02 1.46 10.33
N LEU A 192 -16.11 2.34 10.75
CA LEU A 192 -14.68 2.02 10.86
C LEU A 192 -14.42 1.02 11.99
N ALA A 193 -15.02 1.24 13.16
CA ALA A 193 -14.93 0.31 14.27
C ALA A 193 -15.51 -1.06 13.91
N ASP A 194 -16.66 -1.11 13.22
CA ASP A 194 -17.30 -2.34 12.75
C ASP A 194 -16.39 -3.14 11.80
N GLU A 195 -15.80 -2.48 10.81
CA GLU A 195 -14.92 -3.17 9.85
C GLU A 195 -13.60 -3.61 10.50
N ALA A 196 -13.04 -2.80 11.40
CA ALA A 196 -11.83 -3.18 12.15
C ALA A 196 -12.08 -4.39 13.08
N LEU A 197 -13.22 -4.40 13.80
CA LEU A 197 -13.58 -5.50 14.71
C LEU A 197 -13.89 -6.79 13.95
N HIS A 198 -14.53 -6.71 12.78
CA HIS A 198 -14.72 -7.88 11.90
C HIS A 198 -13.40 -8.57 11.56
N GLY A 199 -12.36 -7.79 11.27
CA GLY A 199 -11.03 -8.34 11.04
C GLY A 199 -10.34 -8.83 12.31
N ALA A 200 -10.46 -8.10 13.42
CA ALA A 200 -9.89 -8.54 14.71
C ALA A 200 -10.47 -9.90 15.16
N ASP A 201 -11.77 -10.11 14.99
CA ASP A 201 -12.44 -11.39 15.25
C ASP A 201 -11.87 -12.52 14.37
N PHE A 202 -11.56 -12.22 13.10
CA PHE A 202 -10.90 -13.18 12.21
C PHE A 202 -9.46 -13.47 12.63
N LEU A 203 -8.68 -12.46 13.00
CA LEU A 203 -7.30 -12.65 13.48
C LEU A 203 -7.25 -13.52 14.74
N LEU A 204 -8.19 -13.34 15.67
CA LEU A 204 -8.31 -14.18 16.85
C LEU A 204 -8.60 -15.65 16.47
N ARG A 205 -9.50 -15.89 15.52
CA ARG A 205 -9.77 -17.24 15.00
C ARG A 205 -8.58 -17.86 14.26
N MET A 206 -7.74 -17.03 13.65
CA MET A 206 -6.52 -17.46 12.97
C MET A 206 -5.37 -17.77 13.94
N GLN A 207 -5.54 -17.56 15.24
CA GLN A 207 -4.55 -17.94 16.25
C GLN A 207 -4.75 -19.39 16.68
N HIS A 208 -3.67 -20.17 16.66
CA HIS A 208 -3.63 -21.51 17.22
C HIS A 208 -3.54 -21.45 18.75
N PRO A 209 -4.10 -22.42 19.50
CA PRO A 209 -3.97 -22.47 20.96
C PRO A 209 -2.53 -22.44 21.51
N ASP A 210 -1.54 -22.86 20.72
CA ASP A 210 -0.12 -22.77 21.11
C ASP A 210 0.42 -21.33 21.08
N GLY A 211 -0.20 -20.42 20.30
CA GLY A 211 0.15 -19.00 20.26
C GLY A 211 0.48 -18.45 18.87
N TYR A 212 0.90 -19.27 17.91
CA TYR A 212 1.15 -18.83 16.53
C TYR A 212 -0.14 -18.49 15.77
N PHE A 213 -0.02 -17.74 14.67
CA PHE A 213 -1.11 -17.53 13.72
C PHE A 213 -0.92 -18.36 12.45
N TYR A 214 -2.01 -18.75 11.79
CA TYR A 214 -1.94 -19.36 10.46
C TYR A 214 -1.63 -18.31 9.37
N GLN A 215 -0.74 -18.62 8.42
CA GLN A 215 -0.37 -17.72 7.33
C GLN A 215 -1.49 -17.53 6.31
N THR A 216 -2.17 -18.61 5.92
CA THR A 216 -3.12 -18.57 4.80
C THR A 216 -4.21 -19.61 4.96
N LEU A 217 -5.44 -19.25 4.58
CA LEU A 217 -6.50 -20.19 4.23
C LEU A 217 -6.66 -20.19 2.70
N PHE A 218 -6.11 -21.21 2.05
CA PHE A 218 -5.87 -21.21 0.62
C PHE A 218 -6.67 -22.27 -0.12
N ASP A 219 -7.22 -21.91 -1.28
CA ASP A 219 -8.04 -22.79 -2.11
C ASP A 219 -7.36 -23.24 -3.42
N GLY A 220 -6.09 -22.87 -3.65
CA GLY A 220 -5.40 -23.16 -4.92
C GLY A 220 -5.91 -22.32 -6.09
N TRP A 221 -6.49 -21.15 -5.81
CA TRP A 221 -7.21 -20.26 -6.72
C TRP A 221 -8.38 -20.94 -7.44
N SER A 222 -8.93 -22.02 -6.88
CA SER A 222 -9.90 -22.89 -7.55
C SER A 222 -11.35 -22.43 -7.41
N LYS A 223 -11.65 -21.59 -6.42
CA LYS A 223 -12.99 -21.19 -6.00
C LYS A 223 -13.86 -22.35 -5.53
N ASP A 224 -13.26 -23.53 -5.32
CA ASP A 224 -13.88 -24.72 -4.74
C ASP A 224 -13.69 -24.69 -3.23
N GLU A 225 -14.77 -24.48 -2.50
CA GLU A 225 -14.79 -24.37 -1.04
C GLU A 225 -14.26 -25.62 -0.34
N ARG A 226 -14.35 -26.78 -1.00
CA ARG A 226 -13.88 -28.07 -0.47
C ARG A 226 -12.37 -28.21 -0.56
N LYS A 227 -11.70 -27.36 -1.35
CA LYS A 227 -10.25 -27.35 -1.52
C LYS A 227 -9.55 -26.37 -0.59
N ARG A 228 -10.26 -25.70 0.32
CA ARG A 228 -9.65 -24.75 1.26
C ARG A 228 -8.86 -25.48 2.34
N SER A 229 -7.62 -25.08 2.58
CA SER A 229 -6.81 -25.59 3.70
C SER A 229 -5.94 -24.50 4.33
N LEU A 230 -5.73 -24.61 5.64
CA LEU A 230 -4.76 -23.80 6.38
C LEU A 230 -3.36 -24.29 6.01
N CYS A 231 -2.62 -23.48 5.26
CA CYS A 231 -1.33 -23.87 4.69
C CYS A 231 -0.41 -22.65 4.54
N ALA A 232 0.82 -22.92 4.15
CA ALA A 232 1.58 -22.01 3.29
C ALA A 232 1.61 -22.58 1.87
N TYR A 233 2.03 -21.78 0.88
CA TYR A 233 2.33 -22.29 -0.45
C TYR A 233 3.56 -21.63 -1.07
N ALA A 234 4.07 -22.28 -2.12
CA ALA A 234 5.16 -21.79 -2.94
C ALA A 234 4.85 -21.90 -4.43
N THR A 235 5.58 -21.09 -5.22
CA THR A 235 5.51 -21.01 -6.68
C THR A 235 4.16 -20.53 -7.22
N GLN A 236 4.11 -20.22 -8.51
CA GLN A 236 2.87 -19.85 -9.19
C GLN A 236 1.85 -20.99 -9.30
N GLN A 237 2.26 -22.24 -9.04
CA GLN A 237 1.35 -23.39 -9.04
C GLN A 237 0.58 -23.55 -7.72
N GLY A 238 0.94 -22.79 -6.67
CA GLY A 238 0.26 -22.87 -5.39
C GLY A 238 0.55 -24.19 -4.66
N LEU A 239 1.80 -24.66 -4.69
CA LEU A 239 2.21 -25.90 -4.04
C LEU A 239 2.13 -25.72 -2.52
N ARG A 240 1.14 -26.37 -1.90
CA ARG A 240 0.84 -26.24 -0.46
C ARG A 240 1.84 -27.00 0.39
N SER A 241 2.03 -26.50 1.61
CA SER A 241 2.82 -27.16 2.65
C SER A 241 2.21 -26.92 4.03
N ALA A 242 2.61 -27.77 4.98
CA ALA A 242 2.25 -27.66 6.40
C ALA A 242 3.05 -26.57 7.15
N ALA A 243 3.83 -25.74 6.46
CA ALA A 243 4.58 -24.62 7.06
C ALA A 243 3.68 -23.41 7.31
N PHE A 244 2.51 -23.63 7.90
CA PHE A 244 1.44 -22.65 8.03
C PHE A 244 1.62 -21.68 9.21
N GLN A 245 2.59 -21.88 10.09
CA GLN A 245 2.85 -20.97 11.22
C GLN A 245 3.42 -19.65 10.69
N ALA A 246 2.82 -18.53 11.05
CA ALA A 246 3.26 -17.20 10.64
C ALA A 246 4.31 -16.65 11.60
N GLY A 247 5.56 -16.51 11.14
CA GLY A 247 6.60 -15.71 11.79
C GLY A 247 6.31 -14.20 11.75
N TRP A 248 7.25 -13.39 12.27
CA TRP A 248 7.10 -11.92 12.34
C TRP A 248 6.77 -11.30 10.98
N ARG A 249 7.58 -11.61 9.96
CA ARG A 249 7.37 -11.11 8.59
C ARG A 249 6.19 -11.72 7.85
N GLN A 250 5.71 -12.89 8.27
CA GLN A 250 4.69 -13.67 7.57
C GLN A 250 3.27 -13.29 8.01
N GLY A 251 3.08 -12.04 8.45
CA GLY A 251 1.82 -11.50 8.96
C GLY A 251 1.59 -11.72 10.45
N GLY A 252 2.43 -12.48 11.16
CA GLY A 252 2.30 -12.73 12.60
C GLY A 252 2.52 -11.46 13.43
N GLY A 253 3.59 -10.70 13.15
CA GLY A 253 3.84 -9.43 13.85
C GLY A 253 2.74 -8.40 13.60
N MET A 254 2.27 -8.30 12.35
CA MET A 254 1.17 -7.41 12.01
C MET A 254 -0.16 -7.83 12.66
N ALA A 255 -0.42 -9.14 12.82
CA ALA A 255 -1.60 -9.65 13.53
C ALA A 255 -1.58 -9.27 15.01
N ILE A 256 -0.43 -9.39 15.67
CA ILE A 256 -0.25 -8.94 17.05
C ILE A 256 -0.49 -7.44 17.18
N ALA A 257 0.10 -6.63 16.29
CA ALA A 257 -0.08 -5.17 16.28
C ALA A 257 -1.56 -4.79 16.11
N ALA A 258 -2.26 -5.45 15.18
CA ALA A 258 -3.68 -5.24 14.92
C ALA A 258 -4.56 -5.62 16.12
N LEU A 259 -4.34 -6.77 16.75
CA LEU A 259 -5.10 -7.24 17.91
C LEU A 259 -4.86 -6.36 19.15
N ALA A 260 -3.61 -5.98 19.41
CA ALA A 260 -3.28 -5.04 20.49
C ALA A 260 -3.95 -3.68 20.27
N ALA A 261 -3.94 -3.17 19.02
CA ALA A 261 -4.66 -1.94 18.69
C ALA A 261 -6.20 -2.09 18.82
N ALA A 262 -6.75 -3.24 18.42
CA ALA A 262 -8.18 -3.54 18.49
C ALA A 262 -8.69 -3.61 19.94
N SER A 263 -7.86 -4.04 20.89
CA SER A 263 -8.22 -4.04 22.32
C SER A 263 -8.58 -2.65 22.87
N ARG A 264 -8.17 -1.58 22.18
CA ARG A 264 -8.46 -0.18 22.55
C ARG A 264 -9.63 0.44 21.78
N LEU A 265 -10.34 -0.33 20.95
CA LEU A 265 -11.54 0.13 20.25
C LEU A 265 -12.68 0.46 21.23
N PRO A 266 -13.69 1.25 20.81
CA PRO A 266 -14.72 1.73 21.73
C PRO A 266 -15.74 0.66 22.19
N ARG A 267 -15.76 -0.51 21.53
CA ARG A 267 -16.66 -1.62 21.84
C ARG A 267 -16.05 -2.96 21.43
N ASP A 268 -16.68 -4.03 21.87
CA ASP A 268 -16.35 -5.41 21.52
C ASP A 268 -16.85 -5.78 20.12
N GLY A 269 -16.22 -6.80 19.52
CA GLY A 269 -16.68 -7.49 18.31
C GLY A 269 -17.55 -8.70 18.67
N GLU A 270 -17.34 -9.83 18.01
CA GLU A 270 -17.84 -11.13 18.48
C GLU A 270 -17.13 -11.57 19.76
N PHE A 271 -15.86 -11.15 19.93
CA PHE A 271 -15.07 -11.37 21.14
C PHE A 271 -14.89 -10.09 21.94
N ALA A 272 -14.69 -10.24 23.25
CA ALA A 272 -14.38 -9.13 24.15
C ALA A 272 -12.99 -8.54 23.81
N ARG A 273 -12.82 -7.23 23.99
CA ARG A 273 -11.54 -6.55 23.71
C ARG A 273 -10.36 -7.10 24.51
N GLU A 274 -10.62 -7.59 25.72
CA GLU A 274 -9.64 -8.27 26.56
C GLU A 274 -9.10 -9.53 25.88
N ALA A 275 -9.93 -10.27 25.13
CA ALA A 275 -9.50 -11.45 24.39
C ALA A 275 -8.52 -11.07 23.25
N TYR A 276 -8.70 -9.92 22.60
CA TYR A 276 -7.74 -9.45 21.61
C TYR A 276 -6.39 -9.10 22.25
N LEU A 277 -6.39 -8.48 23.43
CA LEU A 277 -5.15 -8.16 24.14
C LEU A 277 -4.41 -9.44 24.56
N GLU A 278 -5.11 -10.41 25.14
CA GLU A 278 -4.52 -11.68 25.53
C GLU A 278 -3.98 -12.48 24.33
N ALA A 279 -4.71 -12.49 23.22
CA ALA A 279 -4.25 -13.07 21.96
C ALA A 279 -2.96 -12.41 21.46
N ALA A 280 -2.89 -11.08 21.51
CA ALA A 280 -1.70 -10.32 21.13
C ALA A 280 -0.50 -10.63 22.05
N ARG A 281 -0.70 -10.68 23.38
CA ARG A 281 0.35 -11.05 24.34
C ARG A 281 0.87 -12.46 24.11
N SER A 282 -0.04 -13.43 23.96
CA SER A 282 0.29 -14.83 23.71
C SER A 282 1.05 -14.99 22.39
N GLY A 283 0.59 -14.34 21.32
CA GLY A 283 1.27 -14.38 20.03
C GLY A 283 2.64 -13.73 20.06
N PHE A 284 2.80 -12.63 20.79
CA PHE A 284 4.09 -11.96 20.95
C PHE A 284 5.11 -12.83 21.68
N ALA A 285 4.72 -13.38 22.85
CA ALA A 285 5.57 -14.29 23.61
C ALA A 285 5.95 -15.53 22.77
N HIS A 286 4.99 -16.07 22.02
CA HIS A 286 5.21 -17.21 21.15
C HIS A 286 6.21 -16.91 20.02
N LEU A 287 6.08 -15.76 19.33
CA LEU A 287 7.00 -15.39 18.26
C LEU A 287 8.38 -14.95 18.76
N GLN A 288 8.50 -14.49 20.01
CA GLN A 288 9.80 -14.31 20.66
C GLN A 288 10.56 -15.63 20.80
N GLU A 289 9.86 -16.72 21.14
CA GLU A 289 10.50 -18.02 21.33
C GLU A 289 10.67 -18.81 20.01
N TYR A 290 9.66 -18.81 19.15
CA TYR A 290 9.58 -19.70 17.99
C TYR A 290 9.64 -18.99 16.63
N GLY A 291 9.53 -17.66 16.60
CA GLY A 291 9.35 -16.90 15.37
C GLY A 291 10.41 -17.20 14.31
N GLN A 292 11.67 -17.33 14.72
CA GLN A 292 12.79 -17.67 13.83
C GLN A 292 12.65 -19.06 13.17
N THR A 293 12.02 -20.02 13.86
CA THR A 293 11.84 -21.39 13.35
C THR A 293 10.82 -21.50 12.22
N TYR A 294 9.97 -20.47 12.05
CA TYR A 294 8.95 -20.40 10.99
C TYR A 294 9.47 -19.80 9.69
N LEU A 295 10.69 -19.26 9.72
CA LEU A 295 11.31 -18.57 8.60
C LEU A 295 11.97 -19.61 7.68
N PRO A 296 11.67 -19.64 6.37
CA PRO A 296 12.21 -20.66 5.47
C PRO A 296 13.74 -20.67 5.37
N ASP A 297 14.38 -19.51 5.58
CA ASP A 297 15.84 -19.37 5.67
C ASP A 297 16.37 -19.36 7.11
N GLY A 298 15.50 -19.41 8.12
CA GLY A 298 15.86 -19.33 9.54
C GLY A 298 16.45 -17.99 9.97
N ASN A 299 16.34 -16.93 9.17
CA ASN A 299 16.96 -15.64 9.46
C ASN A 299 15.93 -14.51 9.43
N GLU A 300 15.88 -13.71 10.50
CA GLU A 300 15.09 -12.49 10.53
C GLU A 300 15.71 -11.42 9.63
N ASN A 301 14.86 -10.63 8.97
CA ASN A 301 15.24 -9.52 8.11
C ASN A 301 14.44 -8.25 8.48
N LEU A 302 14.61 -7.16 7.73
CA LEU A 302 13.94 -5.88 8.02
C LEU A 302 12.42 -6.01 8.15
N ILE A 303 11.77 -6.94 7.43
CA ILE A 303 10.32 -7.16 7.49
C ILE A 303 9.92 -7.71 8.87
N ASP A 304 10.72 -8.64 9.41
CA ASP A 304 10.52 -9.13 10.78
C ASP A 304 10.66 -7.98 11.78
N ASP A 305 11.65 -7.10 11.56
CA ASP A 305 11.93 -5.99 12.47
C ASP A 305 10.83 -4.94 12.51
N TYR A 306 10.33 -4.45 11.36
CA TYR A 306 9.24 -3.46 11.38
C TYR A 306 7.91 -4.05 11.86
N CYS A 307 7.65 -5.33 11.59
CA CYS A 307 6.45 -6.02 12.07
C CYS A 307 6.53 -6.25 13.58
N GLY A 308 7.68 -6.68 14.08
CA GLY A 308 7.95 -6.85 15.52
C GLY A 308 7.93 -5.52 16.27
N LEU A 309 8.48 -4.45 15.69
CA LEU A 309 8.44 -3.10 16.25
C LEU A 309 7.00 -2.62 16.42
N LEU A 310 6.17 -2.75 15.38
CA LEU A 310 4.75 -2.39 15.46
C LEU A 310 4.00 -3.21 16.50
N ALA A 311 4.24 -4.53 16.56
CA ALA A 311 3.65 -5.41 17.56
C ALA A 311 3.96 -4.93 18.99
N ALA A 312 5.25 -4.69 19.28
CA ALA A 312 5.71 -4.23 20.58
C ALA A 312 5.16 -2.83 20.92
N CYS A 313 5.17 -1.89 19.97
CA CYS A 313 4.62 -0.55 20.18
C CYS A 313 3.11 -0.58 20.48
N GLU A 314 2.33 -1.39 19.76
CA GLU A 314 0.89 -1.47 19.99
C GLU A 314 0.54 -2.19 21.29
N LEU A 315 1.32 -3.19 21.71
CA LEU A 315 1.19 -3.84 23.02
C LEU A 315 1.50 -2.88 24.16
N TYR A 316 2.63 -2.17 24.08
CA TYR A 316 2.96 -1.15 25.08
C TYR A 316 1.87 -0.08 25.16
N ALA A 317 1.36 0.40 24.02
CA ALA A 317 0.27 1.36 23.99
C ALA A 317 -1.05 0.80 24.58
N ALA A 318 -1.23 -0.52 24.65
CA ALA A 318 -2.42 -1.18 25.20
C ALA A 318 -2.32 -1.42 26.72
N CYS A 319 -1.16 -1.85 27.24
CA CYS A 319 -1.03 -2.25 28.65
C CYS A 319 0.03 -1.49 29.46
N GLY A 320 0.96 -0.78 28.81
CA GLY A 320 2.04 -0.04 29.47
C GLY A 320 3.14 -0.90 30.11
N GLU A 321 3.20 -2.20 29.82
CA GLU A 321 4.17 -3.12 30.39
C GLU A 321 5.57 -2.91 29.78
N ALA A 322 6.58 -2.79 30.66
CA ALA A 322 7.94 -2.39 30.28
C ALA A 322 8.62 -3.34 29.29
N GLU A 323 8.32 -4.64 29.34
CA GLU A 323 8.88 -5.64 28.42
C GLU A 323 8.60 -5.32 26.94
N TYR A 324 7.45 -4.70 26.64
CA TYR A 324 7.11 -4.30 25.28
C TYR A 324 7.81 -3.00 24.87
N ALA A 325 8.15 -2.12 25.82
CA ALA A 325 9.00 -0.97 25.53
C ALA A 325 10.43 -1.43 25.22
N ASP A 326 10.96 -2.37 25.99
CA ASP A 326 12.29 -2.94 25.79
C ASP A 326 12.38 -3.65 24.43
N ALA A 327 11.41 -4.51 24.12
CA ALA A 327 11.38 -5.19 22.82
C ALA A 327 11.18 -4.22 21.64
N ALA A 328 10.41 -3.14 21.82
CA ALA A 328 10.30 -2.10 20.81
C ALA A 328 11.64 -1.39 20.59
N ALA A 329 12.38 -1.08 21.65
CA ALA A 329 13.70 -0.45 21.54
C ALA A 329 14.71 -1.37 20.83
N GLU A 330 14.68 -2.67 21.10
CA GLU A 330 15.53 -3.67 20.42
C GLU A 330 15.23 -3.73 18.92
N ARG A 331 13.95 -3.83 18.54
CA ARG A 331 13.54 -3.85 17.12
C ARG A 331 13.87 -2.55 16.41
N ALA A 332 13.71 -1.40 17.07
CA ALA A 332 14.10 -0.11 16.53
C ALA A 332 15.62 -0.03 16.29
N ALA A 333 16.45 -0.52 17.23
CA ALA A 333 17.90 -0.59 17.06
C ALA A 333 18.30 -1.47 15.86
N CYS A 334 17.66 -2.63 15.68
CA CYS A 334 17.85 -3.49 14.52
C CYS A 334 17.54 -2.77 13.19
N MET A 335 16.42 -2.04 13.12
CA MET A 335 16.08 -1.27 11.92
C MET A 335 17.11 -0.17 11.62
N LEU A 336 17.55 0.56 12.65
CA LEU A 336 18.54 1.62 12.50
C LEU A 336 19.91 1.08 12.06
N ASP A 337 20.34 -0.08 12.54
CA ASP A 337 21.59 -0.73 12.09
C ASP A 337 21.55 -1.13 10.61
N ARG A 338 20.35 -1.42 10.08
CA ARG A 338 20.13 -1.71 8.66
C ARG A 338 19.95 -0.47 7.81
N GLN A 339 19.88 0.72 8.38
CA GLN A 339 19.75 1.95 7.59
C GLN A 339 21.08 2.28 6.90
N HIS A 340 21.03 2.55 5.60
CA HIS A 340 22.16 3.03 4.83
C HIS A 340 22.34 4.54 5.01
N ASP A 341 23.56 5.04 4.83
CA ASP A 341 23.95 6.46 4.78
C ASP A 341 23.30 7.26 3.63
N ALA A 342 22.26 6.74 2.98
CA ALA A 342 21.46 7.45 1.98
C ALA A 342 19.96 7.31 2.28
N GLY A 343 19.62 7.00 3.53
CA GLY A 343 18.27 6.91 4.08
C GLY A 343 17.56 5.57 3.85
N TRP A 344 17.82 4.89 2.74
CA TRP A 344 17.20 3.59 2.42
C TRP A 344 17.71 2.47 3.35
N PHE A 345 16.98 1.36 3.44
CA PHE A 345 17.33 0.25 4.33
C PHE A 345 17.88 -0.96 3.59
N TRP A 346 18.88 -1.61 4.17
CA TRP A 346 19.20 -2.99 3.88
C TRP A 346 18.07 -3.90 4.36
N LEU A 347 17.77 -4.92 3.56
CA LEU A 347 16.81 -5.93 3.93
C LEU A 347 17.43 -6.97 4.87
N ASP A 348 18.63 -7.46 4.56
CA ASP A 348 19.30 -8.55 5.27
C ASP A 348 20.53 -8.08 6.08
N ASN A 349 20.94 -8.90 7.04
CA ASN A 349 22.06 -8.62 7.96
C ASN A 349 23.39 -8.57 7.20
N GLU A 350 23.53 -9.38 6.15
CA GLU A 350 24.71 -9.39 5.29
C GLU A 350 24.77 -8.20 4.34
N ARG A 351 23.75 -7.32 4.32
CA ARG A 351 23.69 -6.12 3.47
C ARG A 351 23.90 -6.47 1.99
N ARG A 352 23.23 -7.52 1.53
CA ARG A 352 23.25 -7.98 0.13
C ARG A 352 22.08 -7.46 -0.67
N TYR A 353 20.94 -7.27 -0.01
CA TYR A 353 19.71 -6.80 -0.64
C TYR A 353 19.29 -5.46 -0.05
N SER A 354 19.05 -4.46 -0.88
CA SER A 354 18.26 -3.31 -0.43
C SER A 354 16.80 -3.70 -0.26
N TYR A 355 16.11 -3.01 0.64
CA TYR A 355 14.67 -3.17 0.83
C TYR A 355 13.91 -2.54 -0.35
N CYS A 356 13.24 -3.39 -1.12
CA CYS A 356 12.27 -3.03 -2.14
C CYS A 356 11.01 -3.87 -1.94
N HIS A 357 9.84 -3.24 -1.85
CA HIS A 357 8.60 -3.95 -1.56
C HIS A 357 7.41 -3.35 -2.31
N ALA A 358 6.73 -4.14 -3.14
CA ALA A 358 5.60 -3.67 -3.97
C ALA A 358 4.28 -3.42 -3.20
N SER A 359 4.32 -3.50 -1.87
CA SER A 359 3.17 -3.29 -0.99
C SER A 359 3.54 -2.35 0.15
N ASP A 360 4.49 -2.75 1.00
CA ASP A 360 4.59 -2.14 2.34
C ASP A 360 5.83 -1.25 2.50
N ALA A 361 6.35 -0.68 1.41
CA ALA A 361 7.60 0.09 1.45
C ALA A 361 7.58 1.24 2.47
N GLY A 362 6.42 1.88 2.69
CA GLY A 362 6.27 2.92 3.69
C GLY A 362 6.18 2.43 5.14
N LEU A 363 5.97 1.13 5.37
CA LEU A 363 5.73 0.55 6.69
C LEU A 363 6.97 0.63 7.59
N ALA A 364 8.18 0.56 7.03
CA ALA A 364 9.41 0.78 7.78
C ALA A 364 9.45 2.17 8.43
N TYR A 365 9.07 3.22 7.69
CA TYR A 365 9.00 4.59 8.22
C TYR A 365 7.86 4.74 9.24
N LEU A 366 6.70 4.13 8.98
CA LEU A 366 5.55 4.18 9.88
C LEU A 366 5.81 3.44 11.20
N ALA A 367 6.61 2.37 11.19
CA ALA A 367 7.01 1.66 12.40
C ALA A 367 7.93 2.53 13.29
N LEU A 368 8.90 3.22 12.70
CA LEU A 368 9.74 4.19 13.41
C LEU A 368 8.92 5.38 13.94
N ALA A 369 7.99 5.91 13.13
CA ALA A 369 7.06 6.94 13.55
C ALA A 369 6.20 6.47 14.74
N ARG A 370 5.71 5.22 14.70
CA ARG A 370 4.89 4.65 15.77
C ARG A 370 5.68 4.47 17.06
N TYR A 371 6.93 4.02 16.98
CA TYR A 371 7.85 4.02 18.12
C TYR A 371 7.93 5.41 18.74
N ARG A 372 8.11 6.44 17.91
CA ARG A 372 8.27 7.80 18.41
C ARG A 372 7.03 8.40 19.06
N GLU A 373 5.85 8.01 18.59
CA GLU A 373 4.56 8.38 19.19
C GLU A 373 4.35 7.73 20.56
N VAL A 374 4.76 6.47 20.71
CA VAL A 374 4.43 5.65 21.88
C VAL A 374 5.50 5.74 22.97
N LEU A 375 6.77 5.86 22.57
CA LEU A 375 7.95 5.91 23.43
C LEU A 375 8.77 7.18 23.15
N PRO A 376 8.21 8.38 23.37
CA PRO A 376 8.88 9.63 22.99
C PRO A 376 10.19 9.88 23.75
N GLU A 377 10.31 9.30 24.94
CA GLU A 377 11.51 9.35 25.81
C GLU A 377 12.15 7.96 25.94
N GLY A 378 11.79 7.02 25.06
CA GLY A 378 12.35 5.67 25.06
C GLY A 378 13.82 5.63 24.64
N PRO A 379 14.52 4.51 24.87
CA PRO A 379 15.86 4.30 24.32
C PRO A 379 15.90 4.57 22.82
N TYR A 380 16.98 5.12 22.29
CA TYR A 380 17.10 5.44 20.86
C TYR A 380 16.07 6.44 20.28
N ALA A 381 15.18 7.06 21.07
CA ALA A 381 14.13 7.94 20.54
C ALA A 381 14.65 9.05 19.60
N ALA A 382 15.79 9.67 19.93
CA ALA A 382 16.44 10.65 19.06
C ALA A 382 17.03 10.03 17.77
N ALA A 383 17.60 8.83 17.86
CA ALA A 383 18.13 8.13 16.69
C ALA A 383 17.00 7.62 15.78
N VAL A 384 15.89 7.18 16.35
CA VAL A 384 14.66 6.80 15.62
C VAL A 384 14.06 7.99 14.90
N GLU A 385 13.94 9.13 15.57
CA GLU A 385 13.50 10.40 14.99
C GLU A 385 14.36 10.77 13.77
N GLN A 386 15.69 10.72 13.94
CA GLN A 386 16.63 11.01 12.86
C GLN A 386 16.54 9.99 11.72
N GLY A 387 16.47 8.69 12.03
CA GLY A 387 16.37 7.63 11.03
C GLY A 387 15.07 7.69 10.24
N TRP A 388 13.97 8.04 10.89
CA TRP A 388 12.68 8.27 10.24
C TRP A 388 12.75 9.43 9.25
N LEU A 389 13.26 10.60 9.67
CA LEU A 389 13.42 11.76 8.78
C LEU A 389 14.36 11.43 7.62
N TYR A 390 15.52 10.86 7.94
CA TYR A 390 16.58 10.61 6.96
C TYR A 390 16.14 9.63 5.88
N GLY A 391 15.35 8.62 6.25
CA GLY A 391 14.73 7.70 5.31
C GLY A 391 13.88 8.41 4.26
N LEU A 392 12.97 9.28 4.70
CA LEU A 392 12.08 10.01 3.81
C LEU A 392 12.79 11.09 2.98
N LEU A 393 13.81 11.76 3.53
CA LEU A 393 14.66 12.66 2.74
C LEU A 393 15.40 11.91 1.63
N GLY A 394 15.86 10.68 1.90
CA GLY A 394 16.44 9.80 0.89
C GLY A 394 15.44 9.41 -0.22
N GLU A 395 14.16 9.21 0.11
CA GLU A 395 13.12 8.98 -0.91
C GLU A 395 12.88 10.21 -1.79
N LEU A 396 12.86 11.41 -1.20
CA LEU A 396 12.73 12.66 -1.94
C LEU A 396 13.88 12.85 -2.93
N GLU A 397 15.12 12.70 -2.46
CA GLU A 397 16.32 12.87 -3.28
C GLU A 397 16.32 11.89 -4.47
N ARG A 398 16.06 10.61 -4.20
CA ARG A 398 16.04 9.56 -5.22
C ARG A 398 14.93 9.76 -6.25
N THR A 399 13.77 10.25 -5.80
CA THR A 399 12.61 10.52 -6.66
C THR A 399 12.81 11.78 -7.50
N ALA A 400 13.54 12.77 -7.00
CA ALA A 400 13.85 14.02 -7.70
C ALA A 400 14.93 13.88 -8.80
N GLN A 401 15.57 12.71 -8.93
CA GLN A 401 16.50 12.45 -10.03
C GLN A 401 15.82 12.63 -11.39
N ALA A 402 16.59 13.10 -12.38
CA ALA A 402 16.09 13.40 -13.72
C ALA A 402 15.45 12.17 -14.40
N GLY A 403 14.59 12.42 -15.39
CA GLY A 403 13.86 11.35 -16.09
C GLY A 403 12.63 10.83 -15.34
N ASN A 404 12.13 11.55 -14.32
CA ASN A 404 10.92 11.23 -13.58
C ASN A 404 9.84 12.32 -13.66
N PRO A 405 9.16 12.48 -14.80
CA PRO A 405 8.19 13.57 -15.00
C PRO A 405 6.95 13.46 -14.12
N PHE A 406 6.68 12.29 -13.54
CA PHE A 406 5.49 12.03 -12.72
C PHE A 406 5.72 12.27 -11.22
N GLY A 407 6.99 12.38 -10.80
CA GLY A 407 7.36 12.27 -9.39
C GLY A 407 7.03 10.88 -8.82
N TYR A 408 7.09 9.84 -9.66
CA TYR A 408 6.84 8.47 -9.21
C TYR A 408 7.90 8.07 -8.17
N PRO A 409 7.53 7.63 -6.97
CA PRO A 409 8.48 7.16 -5.95
C PRO A 409 9.44 6.11 -6.49
N ARG A 410 10.71 6.46 -6.70
CA ARG A 410 11.74 5.51 -7.13
C ARG A 410 12.27 4.72 -5.93
N GLN A 411 12.76 3.52 -6.15
CA GLN A 411 13.32 2.64 -5.12
C GLN A 411 14.77 2.27 -5.45
N TRP A 412 15.61 2.17 -4.42
CA TRP A 412 16.98 1.74 -4.60
C TRP A 412 17.04 0.21 -4.68
N ALA A 413 17.47 -0.33 -5.81
CA ALA A 413 17.61 -1.76 -6.04
C ALA A 413 19.10 -2.16 -6.03
N GLN A 414 19.52 -2.81 -4.95
CA GLN A 414 20.83 -3.43 -4.77
C GLN A 414 20.62 -4.93 -4.52
N ARG A 415 21.28 -5.76 -5.33
CA ARG A 415 21.15 -7.23 -5.28
C ARG A 415 22.46 -7.91 -5.70
N PRO A 416 22.74 -9.14 -5.22
CA PRO A 416 23.90 -9.88 -5.66
C PRO A 416 23.91 -10.13 -7.17
N GLY A 417 25.00 -9.76 -7.83
CA GLY A 417 25.19 -9.99 -9.27
C GLY A 417 24.44 -9.02 -10.19
N GLU A 418 23.79 -7.99 -9.64
CA GLU A 418 23.17 -6.91 -10.41
C GLU A 418 23.85 -5.57 -10.10
N GLU A 419 23.77 -4.63 -11.04
CA GLU A 419 24.23 -3.26 -10.81
C GLU A 419 23.21 -2.50 -9.94
N ALA A 420 23.72 -1.93 -8.84
CA ALA A 420 22.94 -1.10 -7.93
C ALA A 420 22.38 0.10 -8.68
N SER A 421 21.07 0.27 -8.65
CA SER A 421 20.43 1.36 -9.39
C SER A 421 19.15 1.80 -8.71
N SER A 422 18.84 3.09 -8.87
CA SER A 422 17.50 3.57 -8.57
C SER A 422 16.58 3.17 -9.73
N ARG A 423 15.44 2.55 -9.42
CA ARG A 423 14.49 2.03 -10.40
C ARG A 423 13.09 2.55 -10.10
N PHE A 424 12.22 2.59 -11.12
CA PHE A 424 10.80 2.86 -10.91
C PHE A 424 10.15 1.68 -10.18
N SER A 425 10.14 0.51 -10.83
CA SER A 425 9.40 -0.66 -10.37
C SER A 425 10.32 -1.69 -9.70
N MET A 426 9.71 -2.61 -8.94
CA MET A 426 10.38 -3.76 -8.38
C MET A 426 10.99 -4.63 -9.49
N ALA A 427 12.11 -5.31 -9.19
CA ALA A 427 12.69 -6.21 -10.18
C ALA A 427 11.80 -7.44 -10.39
N GLN A 428 11.50 -7.73 -11.66
CA GLN A 428 10.67 -8.87 -12.05
C GLN A 428 11.38 -10.20 -11.82
N ARG A 429 12.72 -10.19 -11.95
CA ARG A 429 13.59 -11.30 -11.56
C ARG A 429 13.89 -11.17 -10.07
N ASN A 430 13.21 -11.95 -9.25
CA ASN A 430 13.40 -11.97 -7.80
C ASN A 430 13.26 -13.39 -7.25
N ALA A 431 13.46 -13.54 -5.93
CA ALA A 431 13.53 -14.84 -5.25
C ALA A 431 12.25 -15.69 -5.37
N SER A 432 11.09 -15.10 -5.68
CA SER A 432 9.87 -15.87 -5.93
C SER A 432 9.94 -16.67 -7.24
N GLY A 433 10.74 -16.23 -8.21
CA GLY A 433 10.80 -16.81 -9.54
C GLY A 433 9.61 -16.49 -10.45
N TYR A 434 8.59 -15.76 -9.97
CA TYR A 434 7.43 -15.39 -10.79
C TYR A 434 6.73 -14.10 -10.37
N TRP A 435 6.72 -13.77 -9.08
CA TRP A 435 5.84 -12.75 -8.52
C TRP A 435 6.40 -11.35 -8.69
N TRP A 436 5.61 -10.50 -9.32
CA TRP A 436 5.74 -9.06 -9.44
C TRP A 436 4.42 -8.54 -9.97
N GLN A 437 4.01 -7.35 -9.58
CA GLN A 437 2.73 -6.76 -9.98
C GLN A 437 2.82 -5.24 -9.86
N GLY A 438 1.73 -4.55 -10.17
CA GLY A 438 1.63 -3.12 -9.94
C GLY A 438 1.75 -2.77 -8.45
N GLU A 439 2.21 -1.54 -8.21
CA GLU A 439 2.73 -1.12 -6.90
C GLU A 439 1.81 -0.14 -6.15
N ASN A 440 0.50 -0.13 -6.43
CA ASN A 440 -0.40 0.88 -5.84
C ASN A 440 -0.42 0.86 -4.30
N ALA A 441 -0.18 -0.30 -3.67
CA ALA A 441 -0.06 -0.42 -2.22
C ALA A 441 1.23 0.25 -1.73
N ARG A 442 2.36 0.00 -2.41
CA ARG A 442 3.65 0.67 -2.13
C ARG A 442 3.54 2.18 -2.25
N LEU A 443 2.89 2.67 -3.30
CA LEU A 443 2.72 4.11 -3.51
C LEU A 443 1.91 4.75 -2.38
N ALA A 444 0.79 4.11 -2.00
CA ALA A 444 -0.05 4.62 -0.93
C ALA A 444 0.61 4.47 0.46
N SER A 445 1.39 3.42 0.72
CA SER A 445 2.14 3.29 1.98
C SER A 445 3.21 4.37 2.14
N LEU A 446 3.92 4.69 1.06
CA LEU A 446 4.88 5.80 1.03
C LEU A 446 4.20 7.16 1.19
N ALA A 447 3.01 7.36 0.59
CA ALA A 447 2.22 8.57 0.77
C ALA A 447 1.75 8.73 2.23
N ALA A 448 1.28 7.65 2.86
CA ALA A 448 0.91 7.62 4.28
C ALA A 448 2.09 8.02 5.18
N ALA A 449 3.27 7.43 4.96
CA ALA A 449 4.49 7.74 5.70
C ALA A 449 4.91 9.21 5.53
N ALA A 450 4.93 9.71 4.30
CA ALA A 450 5.34 11.08 4.00
C ALA A 450 4.35 12.12 4.55
N TRP A 451 3.04 11.88 4.51
CA TRP A 451 2.07 12.80 5.10
C TRP A 451 2.09 12.81 6.63
N GLN A 452 2.33 11.66 7.27
CA GLN A 452 2.56 11.64 8.73
C GLN A 452 3.80 12.43 9.10
N ALA A 453 4.90 12.25 8.37
CA ALA A 453 6.13 13.02 8.55
C ALA A 453 5.94 14.52 8.29
N ALA A 454 5.17 14.90 7.26
CA ALA A 454 4.84 16.30 6.99
C ALA A 454 4.09 16.98 8.14
N ARG A 455 3.31 16.23 8.94
CA ARG A 455 2.66 16.73 10.16
C ARG A 455 3.67 16.92 11.30
N HIS A 456 4.72 16.12 11.31
CA HIS A 456 5.74 16.13 12.35
C HIS A 456 6.82 17.20 12.12
N TRP A 457 7.26 17.39 10.87
CA TRP A 457 8.28 18.38 10.47
C TRP A 457 7.71 19.43 9.51
N PRO A 458 7.16 20.55 10.02
CA PRO A 458 6.60 21.63 9.19
C PRO A 458 7.55 22.20 8.14
N GLU A 459 8.86 22.24 8.42
CA GLU A 459 9.91 22.69 7.53
C GLU A 459 10.08 21.80 6.27
N HIS A 460 9.65 20.54 6.35
CA HIS A 460 9.68 19.58 5.23
C HIS A 460 8.30 19.32 4.63
N ALA A 461 7.24 19.90 5.20
CA ALA A 461 5.85 19.58 4.87
C ALA A 461 5.52 19.77 3.38
N ALA A 462 6.03 20.82 2.74
CA ALA A 462 5.79 21.06 1.32
C ALA A 462 6.42 19.98 0.42
N ALA A 463 7.68 19.60 0.68
CA ALA A 463 8.39 18.60 -0.11
C ALA A 463 7.80 17.19 0.08
N LEU A 464 7.56 16.80 1.34
CA LEU A 464 6.93 15.52 1.68
C LEU A 464 5.48 15.44 1.18
N GLY A 465 4.73 16.55 1.31
CA GLY A 465 3.38 16.66 0.80
C GLY A 465 3.31 16.52 -0.72
N GLY A 466 4.23 17.16 -1.45
CA GLY A 466 4.34 17.02 -2.91
C GLY A 466 4.69 15.60 -3.35
N TYR A 467 5.59 14.92 -2.63
CA TYR A 467 5.93 13.52 -2.87
C TYR A 467 4.74 12.57 -2.65
N ALA A 468 4.06 12.70 -1.52
CA ALA A 468 2.87 11.91 -1.20
C ALA A 468 1.75 12.15 -2.22
N GLN A 469 1.51 13.42 -2.58
CA GLN A 469 0.50 13.77 -3.58
C GLN A 469 0.84 13.20 -4.96
N ALA A 470 2.12 13.20 -5.37
CA ALA A 470 2.52 12.60 -6.64
C ALA A 470 2.28 11.08 -6.68
N ALA A 471 2.53 10.37 -5.58
CA ALA A 471 2.23 8.95 -5.45
C ALA A 471 0.72 8.66 -5.56
N VAL A 472 -0.13 9.49 -4.95
CA VAL A 472 -1.59 9.36 -5.04
C VAL A 472 -2.13 9.80 -6.40
N ASP A 473 -1.59 10.87 -7.00
CA ASP A 473 -1.95 11.33 -8.34
C ASP A 473 -1.73 10.23 -9.39
N TRP A 474 -0.66 9.44 -9.25
CA TRP A 474 -0.40 8.28 -10.09
C TRP A 474 -1.54 7.25 -10.03
N ILE A 475 -2.00 6.90 -8.83
CA ILE A 475 -3.12 5.98 -8.60
C ILE A 475 -4.40 6.53 -9.24
N LEU A 476 -4.57 7.85 -9.17
CA LEU A 476 -5.78 8.56 -9.57
C LEU A 476 -5.74 9.10 -11.00
N GLY A 477 -4.83 8.64 -11.86
CA GLY A 477 -4.90 8.91 -13.31
C GLY A 477 -3.80 9.79 -13.89
N ARG A 478 -2.97 10.44 -13.06
CA ARG A 478 -1.74 11.11 -13.53
C ARG A 478 -0.63 10.09 -13.76
N ASN A 479 -0.84 9.23 -14.74
CA ASN A 479 0.06 8.16 -15.14
C ASN A 479 0.05 8.05 -16.68
N PRO A 480 1.03 7.40 -17.32
CA PRO A 480 1.15 7.37 -18.78
C PRO A 480 -0.02 6.70 -19.52
N PHE A 481 -0.91 6.03 -18.80
CA PHE A 481 -2.07 5.34 -19.36
C PHE A 481 -3.38 6.13 -19.21
N ASP A 482 -3.38 7.32 -18.58
CA ASP A 482 -4.58 8.15 -18.36
C ASP A 482 -5.69 7.35 -17.67
N MET A 483 -5.33 6.65 -16.59
CA MET A 483 -6.19 5.63 -15.99
C MET A 483 -6.27 5.78 -14.48
N CYS A 484 -7.48 5.98 -13.96
CA CYS A 484 -7.73 5.89 -12.53
C CYS A 484 -7.81 4.42 -12.12
N MET A 485 -6.96 4.01 -11.19
CA MET A 485 -6.88 2.64 -10.69
C MET A 485 -7.75 2.41 -9.45
N TRP A 486 -8.50 3.44 -9.02
CA TRP A 486 -9.57 3.35 -8.04
C TRP A 486 -10.93 3.14 -8.73
N GLN A 487 -11.47 1.93 -8.60
CA GLN A 487 -12.69 1.50 -9.29
C GLN A 487 -13.91 2.34 -8.85
N GLY A 488 -14.63 2.88 -9.84
CA GLY A 488 -15.80 3.74 -9.61
C GLY A 488 -15.48 5.24 -9.55
N HIS A 489 -14.19 5.60 -9.57
CA HIS A 489 -13.75 6.98 -9.55
C HIS A 489 -12.91 7.33 -10.78
N GLY A 490 -12.96 8.61 -11.18
CA GLY A 490 -12.21 9.08 -12.32
C GLY A 490 -12.68 8.43 -13.63
N ARG A 491 -11.73 7.95 -14.43
CA ARG A 491 -11.94 7.51 -15.81
C ARG A 491 -11.04 6.32 -16.15
N ARG A 492 -11.48 5.53 -17.13
CA ARG A 492 -10.81 4.33 -17.65
C ARG A 492 -10.48 3.27 -16.58
N ASN A 493 -11.34 3.08 -15.59
CA ASN A 493 -11.09 2.05 -14.57
C ASN A 493 -10.89 0.67 -15.21
N PRO A 494 -9.77 -0.02 -14.94
CA PRO A 494 -9.51 -1.30 -15.54
C PRO A 494 -10.44 -2.38 -14.98
N GLN A 495 -10.82 -3.33 -15.83
CA GLN A 495 -11.52 -4.53 -15.40
C GLN A 495 -10.54 -5.70 -15.36
N TYR A 496 -10.76 -6.59 -14.40
CA TYR A 496 -10.08 -7.87 -14.36
C TYR A 496 -10.82 -8.90 -15.24
N GLU A 497 -10.45 -10.17 -15.12
CA GLU A 497 -10.92 -11.29 -15.93
C GLU A 497 -12.46 -11.44 -15.93
N PRO A 498 -13.07 -11.87 -17.06
CA PRO A 498 -14.49 -12.17 -17.10
C PRO A 498 -14.92 -13.16 -16.01
N GLY A 499 -15.91 -12.77 -15.19
CA GLY A 499 -16.39 -13.56 -14.05
C GLY A 499 -15.68 -13.25 -12.72
N TYR A 500 -14.57 -12.51 -12.75
CA TYR A 500 -13.82 -12.04 -11.58
C TYR A 500 -13.78 -10.50 -11.60
N PHE A 501 -14.93 -9.89 -11.32
CA PHE A 501 -15.10 -8.44 -11.48
C PHE A 501 -14.41 -7.65 -10.37
N ASN A 502 -13.80 -6.53 -10.75
CA ASN A 502 -13.36 -5.52 -9.81
C ASN A 502 -14.56 -4.87 -9.11
N ALA A 503 -14.47 -4.71 -7.79
CA ALA A 503 -15.52 -4.11 -6.98
C ALA A 503 -15.38 -2.58 -6.92
N PRO A 504 -16.49 -1.82 -6.99
CA PRO A 504 -16.48 -0.38 -6.70
C PRO A 504 -15.83 -0.08 -5.35
N GLY A 505 -15.02 0.98 -5.30
CA GLY A 505 -14.24 1.36 -4.13
C GLY A 505 -12.88 0.66 -4.00
N GLY A 506 -12.66 -0.47 -4.68
CA GLY A 506 -11.39 -1.20 -4.65
C GLY A 506 -10.31 -0.59 -5.56
N VAL A 507 -9.05 -0.94 -5.30
CA VAL A 507 -7.88 -0.44 -6.03
C VAL A 507 -7.12 -1.63 -6.64
N CYS A 508 -6.82 -1.54 -7.94
CA CYS A 508 -6.10 -2.62 -8.64
C CYS A 508 -4.59 -2.60 -8.37
N ASN A 509 -3.89 -3.66 -8.78
CA ASN A 509 -2.43 -3.78 -8.69
C ASN A 509 -1.72 -2.58 -9.33
N GLY A 510 -1.99 -2.34 -10.61
CA GLY A 510 -1.58 -1.15 -11.32
C GLY A 510 -0.41 -1.36 -12.29
N ILE A 511 0.33 -0.29 -12.53
CA ILE A 511 1.36 -0.20 -13.57
C ILE A 511 2.66 -0.84 -13.10
N THR A 512 3.35 -1.54 -14.00
CA THR A 512 4.62 -2.24 -13.75
C THR A 512 5.73 -1.75 -14.67
N ALA A 513 6.95 -2.26 -14.48
CA ALA A 513 7.92 -2.32 -15.56
C ALA A 513 7.40 -3.21 -16.72
N GLU A 514 7.91 -2.99 -17.93
CA GLU A 514 7.57 -3.83 -19.09
C GLU A 514 8.12 -5.25 -18.88
N PRO A 515 7.37 -6.33 -19.19
CA PRO A 515 7.88 -7.69 -19.04
C PRO A 515 9.21 -7.90 -19.78
N GLY A 516 10.24 -8.32 -19.04
CA GLY A 516 11.59 -8.52 -19.60
C GLY A 516 12.42 -7.24 -19.77
N ARG A 517 11.88 -6.07 -19.41
CA ARG A 517 12.56 -4.77 -19.41
C ARG A 517 12.29 -4.02 -18.11
N ASP A 518 13.17 -4.17 -17.13
CA ASP A 518 13.07 -3.56 -15.80
C ASP A 518 13.04 -2.02 -15.81
N ASP A 519 13.48 -1.39 -16.92
CA ASP A 519 13.46 0.05 -17.16
C ASP A 519 12.22 0.53 -17.94
N GLY A 520 11.44 -0.38 -18.50
CA GLY A 520 10.24 -0.07 -19.28
C GLY A 520 9.01 0.25 -18.42
N VAL A 521 7.85 0.33 -19.06
CA VAL A 521 6.57 0.55 -18.40
C VAL A 521 5.46 -0.22 -19.10
N ALA A 522 4.58 -0.87 -18.33
CA ALA A 522 3.47 -1.64 -18.89
C ALA A 522 2.22 -1.60 -18.01
N PHE A 523 1.08 -1.66 -18.70
CA PHE A 523 -0.20 -2.03 -18.15
C PHE A 523 -0.96 -2.80 -19.22
N PHE A 524 -1.24 -4.08 -18.97
CA PHE A 524 -1.99 -4.93 -19.89
C PHE A 524 -3.35 -5.29 -19.31
N LEU A 525 -4.39 -5.10 -20.11
CA LEU A 525 -5.72 -5.63 -19.84
C LEU A 525 -5.74 -7.15 -20.10
N PRO A 526 -6.70 -7.89 -19.53
CA PRO A 526 -6.82 -9.34 -19.71
C PRO A 526 -6.76 -9.79 -21.18
N GLU A 527 -7.37 -9.04 -22.10
CA GLU A 527 -7.40 -9.39 -23.53
C GLU A 527 -6.05 -9.21 -24.25
N GLN A 528 -5.08 -8.58 -23.59
CA GLN A 528 -3.74 -8.30 -24.12
C GLN A 528 -2.69 -9.31 -23.61
N THR A 529 -3.10 -10.23 -22.74
CA THR A 529 -2.22 -11.21 -22.11
C THR A 529 -3.00 -12.50 -21.82
N ASP A 530 -2.50 -13.37 -20.95
CA ASP A 530 -3.19 -14.59 -20.53
C ASP A 530 -3.41 -14.60 -19.01
N ILE A 531 -4.32 -15.45 -18.53
CA ILE A 531 -4.72 -15.51 -17.12
C ILE A 531 -3.56 -15.82 -16.15
N SER A 532 -2.45 -16.41 -16.62
CA SER A 532 -1.26 -16.62 -15.81
C SER A 532 -0.44 -15.34 -15.60
N GLN A 533 -0.76 -14.25 -16.30
CA GLN A 533 -0.05 -12.96 -16.22
C GLN A 533 -0.99 -11.78 -15.96
N SER A 534 -2.24 -11.81 -16.43
CA SER A 534 -3.19 -10.68 -16.37
C SER A 534 -3.40 -10.13 -14.95
N TRP A 535 -3.34 -11.00 -13.95
CA TRP A 535 -3.47 -10.65 -12.54
C TRP A 535 -2.52 -9.55 -12.10
N ARG A 536 -1.33 -9.42 -12.72
CA ARG A 536 -0.29 -8.45 -12.32
C ARG A 536 -0.70 -6.99 -12.46
N TRP A 537 -1.71 -6.68 -13.27
CA TRP A 537 -2.08 -5.30 -13.62
C TRP A 537 -3.47 -4.90 -13.11
N SER A 538 -4.52 -5.57 -13.57
CA SER A 538 -5.89 -5.09 -13.36
C SER A 538 -6.64 -5.76 -12.20
N GLU A 539 -6.10 -6.81 -11.60
CA GLU A 539 -6.72 -7.45 -10.43
C GLU A 539 -6.70 -6.49 -9.22
N GLN A 540 -7.79 -6.45 -8.46
CA GLN A 540 -7.84 -5.79 -7.16
C GLN A 540 -7.27 -6.68 -6.07
N TRP A 541 -6.56 -6.07 -5.13
CA TRP A 541 -5.97 -6.75 -4.00
C TRP A 541 -6.10 -5.90 -2.72
N LEU A 542 -6.46 -6.56 -1.62
CA LEU A 542 -6.89 -5.91 -0.37
C LEU A 542 -5.92 -4.82 0.16
N PRO A 543 -4.59 -5.04 0.18
CA PRO A 543 -3.62 -4.04 0.62
C PRO A 543 -3.63 -2.73 -0.15
N HIS A 544 -4.00 -2.72 -1.44
CA HIS A 544 -4.07 -1.49 -2.22
C HIS A 544 -5.13 -0.53 -1.67
N GLY A 545 -6.32 -1.08 -1.41
CA GLY A 545 -7.39 -0.33 -0.75
C GLY A 545 -6.99 0.08 0.67
N ALA A 546 -6.42 -0.85 1.44
CA ALA A 546 -6.03 -0.60 2.84
C ALA A 546 -5.03 0.56 2.96
N TRP A 547 -4.00 0.57 2.09
CA TRP A 547 -2.99 1.62 2.10
C TRP A 547 -3.52 2.96 1.60
N LEU A 548 -4.32 2.96 0.53
CA LEU A 548 -4.93 4.21 0.04
C LEU A 548 -5.84 4.82 1.10
N PHE A 549 -6.59 3.99 1.82
CA PHE A 549 -7.43 4.43 2.93
C PHE A 549 -6.63 5.16 4.02
N LEU A 550 -5.53 4.54 4.50
CA LEU A 550 -4.67 5.16 5.51
C LEU A 550 -4.00 6.44 5.00
N ALA A 551 -3.50 6.43 3.76
CA ALA A 551 -2.88 7.60 3.15
C ALA A 551 -3.82 8.80 3.13
N LEU A 552 -5.04 8.61 2.59
CA LEU A 552 -6.04 9.68 2.54
C LEU A 552 -6.47 10.15 3.94
N ALA A 553 -6.50 9.26 4.93
CA ALA A 553 -6.80 9.63 6.32
C ALA A 553 -5.68 10.48 6.97
N LEU A 554 -4.41 10.22 6.61
CA LEU A 554 -3.23 10.94 7.10
C LEU A 554 -2.89 12.20 6.29
N ARG A 555 -3.55 12.44 5.15
CA ARG A 555 -3.37 13.66 4.36
C ARG A 555 -3.69 14.90 5.20
N GLN A 556 -2.89 15.96 5.06
CA GLN A 556 -3.25 17.30 5.55
C GLN A 556 -4.10 17.99 4.48
N SER A 557 -5.22 18.59 4.90
CA SER A 557 -6.09 19.38 4.04
C SER A 557 -5.46 20.71 3.68
#